data_AF-A0A9X3JN67-F1
#
_entry.id   AF-A0A9X3JN67-F1
#
_cell.length_a   1.000
_cell.length_b   1.000
_cell.length_c   1.000
_cell.angle_alpha   90.00
_cell.angle_beta   90.00
_cell.angle_gamma   90.00
#
_symmetry.space_group_name_H-M   'P 1'
#
loop_
_entity.id
_entity.type
_entity.pdbx_description
1 polymer ?
#
loop_
_entity_poly.entity_id
_entity_poly.type
_entity_poly.pdbx_seq_one_letter_code
_entity_poly.pdbx_strand_id
1 'polypeptide(L)'
;MAEVSWLTEHESSAAGPTPASSGRDALGRADVFDAGLPGVDAEEQSWQERALCAETDPEAFFPEKGGSTREAKKICTGCEVRAECLEYALTMDERFGIWGGLSERERRRLRRQAG
;
A
#
# COMPACT_ATOMS: atom_id res chain seq x y z
N MET A 1 23.78 -33.30 22.46
CA MET A 1 24.70 -33.78 21.41
C MET A 1 23.84 -34.13 20.21
N ALA A 2 23.80 -33.40 19.09
CA ALA A 2 24.62 -32.28 18.62
C ALA A 2 23.73 -31.30 17.83
N GLU A 3 24.10 -30.03 17.91
CA GLU A 3 23.60 -28.91 17.10
C GLU A 3 24.03 -29.07 15.64
N VAL A 4 23.20 -28.65 14.69
CA VAL A 4 23.59 -28.41 13.29
C VAL A 4 22.78 -27.19 12.81
N SER A 5 23.30 -26.00 13.03
CA SER A 5 24.16 -25.23 12.12
C SER A 5 23.35 -24.42 11.10
N TRP A 6 23.22 -23.14 11.42
CA TRP A 6 22.85 -22.07 10.50
C TRP A 6 23.81 -22.03 9.29
N LEU A 7 23.30 -21.55 8.14
CA LEU A 7 24.03 -20.85 7.07
C LEU A 7 25.25 -21.55 6.42
N THR A 8 25.02 -22.29 5.33
CA THR A 8 25.89 -22.36 4.13
C THR A 8 25.21 -23.24 3.09
N GLU A 9 24.36 -22.63 2.26
CA GLU A 9 24.38 -22.77 0.80
C GLU A 9 23.87 -21.44 0.24
N HIS A 10 24.67 -20.41 0.54
CA HIS A 10 24.84 -19.30 -0.38
C HIS A 10 25.47 -19.88 -1.65
N GLU A 11 25.03 -19.40 -2.81
CA GLU A 11 25.69 -19.53 -4.11
C GLU A 11 25.20 -20.65 -5.04
N SER A 12 24.18 -20.33 -5.83
CA SER A 12 24.12 -20.65 -7.27
C SER A 12 23.01 -19.77 -7.87
N SER A 13 23.32 -18.66 -8.52
CA SER A 13 23.86 -18.55 -9.88
C SER A 13 22.77 -17.94 -10.76
N ALA A 14 22.88 -16.63 -11.01
CA ALA A 14 22.32 -16.01 -12.20
C ALA A 14 23.13 -14.75 -12.52
N ALA A 15 23.99 -14.94 -13.51
CA ALA A 15 24.64 -13.95 -14.35
C ALA A 15 24.28 -12.48 -14.09
N GLY A 16 25.29 -11.67 -13.79
CA GLY A 16 25.16 -10.22 -13.95
C GLY A 16 24.70 -9.90 -15.38
N PRO A 17 23.82 -8.90 -15.58
CA PRO A 17 23.36 -8.54 -16.91
C PRO A 17 24.57 -8.08 -17.73
N THR A 18 24.83 -8.80 -18.81
CA THR A 18 25.71 -8.36 -19.89
C THR A 18 25.26 -6.98 -20.33
N PRO A 19 26.16 -6.01 -20.58
CA PRO A 19 25.74 -4.75 -21.19
C PRO A 19 25.14 -5.08 -22.57
N ALA A 20 23.83 -4.89 -22.69
CA ALA A 20 23.12 -5.01 -23.96
C ALA A 20 23.81 -4.07 -24.96
N SER A 21 24.35 -4.66 -26.02
CA SER A 21 24.94 -3.91 -27.12
C SER A 21 23.90 -2.90 -27.62
N SER A 22 24.28 -1.63 -27.68
CA SER A 22 23.42 -0.52 -28.12
C SER A 22 22.99 -0.73 -29.57
N GLY A 23 21.88 -1.44 -29.79
CA GLY A 23 21.18 -1.48 -31.05
C GLY A 23 20.59 -0.10 -31.31
N ARG A 24 20.87 0.46 -32.48
CA ARG A 24 20.21 1.68 -32.97
C ARG A 24 19.19 1.24 -34.01
N ASP A 25 17.96 1.73 -33.90
CA ASP A 25 16.95 1.53 -34.95
C ASP A 25 17.42 2.10 -36.30
N ALA A 26 16.70 1.76 -37.38
CA ALA A 26 16.94 2.29 -38.73
C ALA A 26 16.95 3.83 -38.81
N LEU A 27 16.37 4.51 -37.82
CA LEU A 27 16.34 5.97 -37.69
C LEU A 27 17.42 6.54 -36.75
N GLY A 28 18.29 5.70 -36.20
CA GLY A 28 19.41 6.10 -35.36
C GLY A 28 19.05 6.61 -33.97
N ARG A 29 17.80 6.42 -33.51
CA ARG A 29 17.36 6.69 -32.15
C ARG A 29 17.75 5.51 -31.25
N ALA A 30 18.14 5.82 -30.01
CA ALA A 30 18.31 4.80 -28.99
C ALA A 30 16.93 4.27 -28.60
N ASP A 31 16.75 2.96 -28.61
CA ASP A 31 15.60 2.31 -28.00
C ASP A 31 15.59 2.63 -26.51
N VAL A 32 14.72 3.56 -26.11
CA VAL A 32 14.46 3.89 -24.70
C VAL A 32 13.61 2.79 -24.04
N PHE A 33 13.21 1.76 -24.79
CA PHE A 33 12.25 0.75 -24.34
C PHE A 33 12.81 -0.33 -23.41
N ASP A 34 14.13 -0.37 -23.21
CA ASP A 34 14.80 -1.26 -22.25
C ASP A 34 15.63 -0.47 -21.22
N ALA A 35 15.34 0.83 -21.05
CA ALA A 35 15.88 1.56 -19.91
C ALA A 35 15.18 1.03 -18.64
N GLY A 36 15.70 -0.07 -18.09
CA GLY A 36 15.33 -0.56 -16.78
C GLY A 36 15.42 0.59 -15.78
N LEU A 37 14.28 1.24 -15.54
CA LEU A 37 14.13 2.29 -14.55
C LEU A 37 14.30 1.61 -13.19
N PRO A 38 15.45 1.74 -12.53
CA PRO A 38 15.62 1.23 -11.19
C PRO A 38 14.98 2.29 -10.29
N GLY A 39 13.70 2.13 -9.96
CA GLY A 39 13.00 3.07 -9.09
C GLY A 39 11.49 3.19 -9.26
N VAL A 40 10.85 2.33 -10.05
CA VAL A 40 9.45 2.00 -9.76
C VAL A 40 9.47 0.61 -9.17
N ASP A 41 9.72 0.54 -7.87
CA ASP A 41 9.47 -0.66 -7.11
C ASP A 41 8.02 -1.04 -7.37
N ALA A 42 7.79 -1.99 -8.26
CA ALA A 42 6.49 -2.60 -8.53
C ALA A 42 5.97 -3.39 -7.30
N GLU A 43 6.53 -3.12 -6.12
CA GLU A 43 6.30 -3.80 -4.85
C GLU A 43 5.58 -2.91 -3.81
N GLU A 44 5.45 -1.59 -4.02
CA GLU A 44 4.45 -0.79 -3.31
C GLU A 44 3.07 -1.02 -3.94
N GLN A 45 2.54 -2.24 -3.79
CA GLN A 45 1.10 -2.42 -3.84
C GLN A 45 0.50 -1.42 -2.87
N SER A 46 -0.25 -0.46 -3.39
CA SER A 46 -0.82 0.62 -2.60
C SER A 46 -1.64 -0.03 -1.49
N TRP A 47 -1.48 0.39 -0.23
CA TRP A 47 -2.17 -0.25 0.90
C TRP A 47 -3.70 -0.33 0.69
N GLN A 48 -4.24 0.54 -0.18
CA GLN A 48 -5.62 0.53 -0.65
C GLN A 48 -6.03 -0.78 -1.32
N GLU A 49 -5.13 -1.46 -2.05
CA GLU A 49 -5.40 -2.74 -2.73
C GLU A 49 -5.57 -3.90 -1.75
N ARG A 50 -4.97 -3.80 -0.55
CA ARG A 50 -5.13 -4.77 0.54
C ARG A 50 -6.23 -4.39 1.53
N ALA A 51 -7.00 -3.34 1.25
CA ALA A 51 -8.03 -2.87 2.16
C ALA A 51 -9.27 -3.77 2.12
N LEU A 52 -9.57 -4.42 3.25
CA LEU A 52 -10.74 -5.29 3.40
C LEU A 52 -12.07 -4.60 3.03
N CYS A 53 -12.15 -3.28 3.16
CA CYS A 53 -13.36 -2.53 2.80
C CYS A 53 -13.66 -2.56 1.29
N ALA A 54 -12.67 -2.79 0.43
CA ALA A 54 -12.86 -2.96 -1.01
C ALA A 54 -13.69 -4.21 -1.38
N GLU A 55 -13.76 -5.19 -0.47
CA GLU A 55 -14.52 -6.43 -0.63
C GLU A 55 -15.94 -6.36 -0.03
N THR A 56 -16.35 -5.18 0.44
CA THR A 56 -17.61 -4.98 1.17
C THR A 56 -18.45 -3.89 0.52
N ASP A 57 -19.68 -3.70 1.02
CA ASP A 57 -20.56 -2.63 0.53
C ASP A 57 -19.96 -1.24 0.85
N PRO A 58 -19.65 -0.40 -0.17
CA PRO A 58 -19.08 0.92 0.04
C PRO A 58 -20.03 1.88 0.77
N GLU A 59 -21.35 1.70 0.68
CA GLU A 59 -22.31 2.58 1.35
C GLU A 59 -22.18 2.54 2.88
N ALA A 60 -21.75 1.40 3.43
CA ALA A 60 -21.49 1.26 4.87
C ALA A 60 -20.39 2.21 5.38
N PHE A 61 -19.42 2.57 4.52
CA PHE A 61 -18.29 3.44 4.86
C PHE A 61 -18.59 4.91 4.67
N PHE A 62 -19.64 5.24 3.91
CA PHE A 62 -20.09 6.62 3.65
C PHE A 62 -21.56 6.80 4.06
N PRO A 63 -21.89 6.64 5.36
CA PRO A 63 -23.27 6.73 5.82
C PRO A 63 -23.83 8.15 5.66
N GLU A 64 -25.12 8.23 5.29
CA GLU A 64 -25.87 9.48 5.31
C GLU A 64 -25.97 10.07 6.73
N LYS A 65 -26.47 11.31 6.83
CA LYS A 65 -26.67 11.97 8.13
C LYS A 65 -27.59 11.14 9.03
N GLY A 66 -27.02 10.62 10.13
CA GLY A 66 -27.73 9.77 11.09
C GLY A 66 -27.65 8.27 10.79
N GLY A 67 -26.99 7.87 9.71
CA GLY A 67 -26.71 6.47 9.40
C GLY A 67 -25.79 5.80 10.41
N SER A 68 -25.87 4.47 10.46
CA SER A 68 -25.05 3.66 11.36
C SER A 68 -23.60 3.60 10.90
N THR A 69 -22.66 3.81 11.82
CA THR A 69 -21.22 3.61 11.58
C THR A 69 -20.72 2.25 12.08
N ARG A 70 -21.60 1.45 12.67
CA ARG A 70 -21.23 0.25 13.42
C ARG A 70 -20.63 -0.83 12.51
N GLU A 71 -21.22 -1.03 11.34
CA GLU A 71 -20.80 -2.09 10.42
C GLU A 71 -19.41 -1.78 9.83
N ALA A 72 -19.22 -0.59 9.26
CA ALA A 72 -17.92 -0.17 8.74
C ALA A 72 -16.80 -0.24 9.81
N LYS A 73 -17.10 0.17 11.05
CA LYS A 73 -16.12 0.04 12.15
C LYS A 73 -15.75 -1.40 12.47
N LYS A 74 -16.74 -2.31 12.42
CA LYS A 74 -16.51 -3.75 12.63
C LYS A 74 -15.61 -4.30 11.54
N ILE A 75 -15.88 -3.97 10.27
CA ILE A 75 -15.05 -4.39 9.13
C ILE A 75 -13.62 -3.84 9.28
N CYS A 76 -13.46 -2.54 9.57
CA CYS A 76 -12.14 -1.94 9.78
C CYS A 76 -11.33 -2.61 10.89
N THR A 77 -11.96 -3.22 11.90
CA THR A 77 -11.24 -3.87 13.02
C THR A 77 -10.45 -5.10 12.56
N GLY A 78 -10.90 -5.78 11.50
CA GLY A 78 -10.20 -6.93 10.90
C GLY A 78 -9.32 -6.56 9.71
N CYS A 79 -9.20 -5.28 9.36
CA CYS A 79 -8.44 -4.83 8.19
C CYS A 79 -6.95 -4.69 8.54
N GLU A 80 -6.07 -5.33 7.77
CA GLU A 80 -4.62 -5.31 7.99
C GLU A 80 -4.01 -3.92 7.80
N VAL A 81 -4.51 -3.14 6.84
CA VAL A 81 -4.01 -1.79 6.48
C VAL A 81 -4.68 -0.66 7.27
N ARG A 82 -5.27 -0.98 8.43
CA ARG A 82 -6.05 -0.02 9.21
C ARG A 82 -5.23 1.19 9.66
N ALA A 83 -3.96 0.97 10.02
CA ALA A 83 -3.07 2.02 10.52
C ALA A 83 -2.70 3.00 9.40
N GLU A 84 -2.27 2.48 8.26
CA GLU A 84 -1.92 3.23 7.05
C GLU A 84 -3.13 4.02 6.53
N CYS A 85 -4.31 3.39 6.52
CA CYS A 85 -5.57 4.04 6.16
C CYS A 85 -5.91 5.22 7.08
N LEU A 86 -5.69 5.08 8.40
CA LEU A 86 -5.94 6.16 9.35
C LEU A 86 -4.96 7.31 9.15
N GLU A 87 -3.67 6.99 9.02
CA GLU A 87 -2.61 7.97 8.80
C GLU A 87 -2.87 8.78 7.53
N TYR A 88 -3.20 8.11 6.43
CA TYR A 88 -3.60 8.76 5.19
C TYR A 88 -4.76 9.75 5.42
N ALA A 89 -5.83 9.30 6.08
CA ALA A 89 -7.00 10.15 6.33
C ALA A 89 -6.70 11.35 7.23
N LEU A 90 -5.76 11.23 8.16
CA LEU A 90 -5.31 12.33 9.01
C LEU A 90 -4.40 13.31 8.28
N THR A 91 -3.53 12.83 7.40
CA THR A 91 -2.60 13.64 6.61
C THR A 91 -3.35 14.42 5.53
N MET A 92 -4.26 13.76 4.81
CA MET A 92 -5.03 14.35 3.71
C MET A 92 -6.26 15.16 4.17
N ASP A 93 -6.53 15.20 5.48
CA ASP A 93 -7.74 15.78 6.06
C ASP A 93 -9.03 15.25 5.41
N GLU A 94 -9.12 13.92 5.26
CA GLU A 94 -10.31 13.31 4.68
C GLU A 94 -11.55 13.67 5.50
N ARG A 95 -12.56 14.25 4.84
CA ARG A 95 -13.69 14.92 5.50
C ARG A 95 -14.92 14.05 5.66
N PHE A 96 -15.00 12.96 4.93
CA PHE A 96 -16.18 12.11 4.90
C PHE A 96 -15.82 10.65 5.20
N GLY A 97 -16.84 9.88 5.54
CA GLY A 97 -16.74 8.44 5.73
C GLY A 97 -15.92 7.96 6.93
N ILE A 98 -15.84 6.63 7.02
CA ILE A 98 -15.09 5.87 8.02
C ILE A 98 -13.72 5.49 7.45
N TRP A 99 -12.66 5.94 8.11
CA TRP A 99 -11.27 5.69 7.73
C TRP A 99 -10.52 5.13 8.94
N GLY A 100 -9.77 4.04 8.76
CA GLY A 100 -9.03 3.39 9.85
C GLY A 100 -9.91 2.97 11.05
N GLY A 101 -11.20 2.76 10.83
CA GLY A 101 -12.19 2.48 11.89
C GLY A 101 -12.66 3.72 12.68
N LEU A 102 -12.38 4.94 12.21
CA LEU A 102 -12.80 6.18 12.83
C LEU A 102 -13.67 7.02 11.89
N SER A 103 -14.73 7.60 12.45
CA SER A 103 -15.54 8.62 11.79
C SER A 103 -14.80 9.96 11.71
N GLU A 104 -15.22 10.85 10.79
CA GLU A 104 -14.73 12.23 10.69
C GLU A 104 -14.71 12.92 12.06
N ARG A 105 -15.80 12.82 12.84
CA ARG A 105 -15.90 13.43 14.17
C ARG A 105 -14.86 12.90 15.15
N GLU A 106 -14.54 11.61 15.07
CA GLU A 106 -13.51 10.98 15.91
C GLU A 106 -12.10 11.38 15.46
N ARG A 107 -11.82 11.39 14.15
CA ARG A 107 -10.54 11.90 13.61
C ARG A 107 -10.29 13.35 13.99
N ARG A 108 -11.32 14.21 13.95
CA ARG A 108 -11.24 15.60 14.45
C ARG A 108 -10.94 15.69 15.94
N ARG A 109 -11.41 14.75 16.76
CA ARG A 109 -11.08 14.69 18.20
C ARG A 109 -9.62 14.29 18.40
N LEU A 110 -9.14 13.29 17.65
CA LEU A 110 -7.74 12.87 17.67
C LEU A 110 -6.79 14.02 17.29
N ARG A 111 -7.06 14.74 16.20
CA ARG A 111 -6.24 15.90 15.78
C ARG A 111 -6.15 16.98 16.86
N ARG A 112 -7.21 17.20 17.64
CA ARG A 112 -7.23 18.17 18.75
C ARG A 112 -6.49 17.70 20.01
N GLN A 113 -6.24 16.40 20.16
CA GLN A 113 -5.53 15.84 21.31
C GLN A 113 -4.02 15.73 21.05
N ALA A 114 -3.63 15.67 19.77
CA ALA A 114 -2.24 15.54 19.35
C ALA A 114 -1.49 16.88 19.20
N GLY A 115 -2.18 18.02 19.35
CA GLY A 115 -1.61 19.37 19.37
C GLY A 115 -1.89 20.06 20.70
#